data_AF-A0A8T3LND7-F1
#
_entry.id   AF-A0A8T3LND7-F1
#
_cell.length_a   1.000
_cell.length_b   1.000
_cell.length_c   1.000
_cell.angle_alpha   90.00
_cell.angle_beta   90.00
_cell.angle_gamma   90.00
#
_symmetry.space_group_name_H-M   'P 1'
#
loop_
_entity.id
_entity.type
_entity.pdbx_description
1 polymer ?
#
loop_
_entity_poly.entity_id
_entity_poly.type
_entity_poly.pdbx_seq_one_letter_code
_entity_poly.pdbx_strand_id
1 'polypeptide(L)'
;MQIELFRYLFPLCLAQWHETVLAGGYGDHFEESLMKALCRPYLWQEMMNASQRQQVRQFLLDTALQRMDNERGFNNVLCWLAVFNTLGGAAPLIHSLWSRWWALDTPGKAVCA
;
A
#
# COMPACT_ATOMS: atom_id res chain seq x y z
N MET A 1 -25.07 6.55 7.93
CA MET A 1 -23.63 6.25 7.81
C MET A 1 -23.42 4.77 8.12
N GLN A 2 -22.99 3.95 7.15
CA GLN A 2 -22.93 2.48 7.30
C GLN A 2 -21.52 2.01 7.75
N ILE A 3 -21.15 2.32 9.00
CA ILE A 3 -19.83 1.96 9.56
C ILE A 3 -19.62 0.44 9.58
N GLU A 4 -20.64 -0.35 9.90
CA GLU A 4 -20.53 -1.82 9.95
C GLU A 4 -20.22 -2.43 8.58
N LEU A 5 -20.85 -1.90 7.52
CA LEU A 5 -20.56 -2.33 6.16
C LEU A 5 -19.11 -2.00 5.78
N PHE A 6 -18.63 -0.81 6.14
CA PHE A 6 -17.24 -0.42 5.93
C PHE A 6 -16.28 -1.35 6.67
N ARG A 7 -16.54 -1.65 7.95
CA ARG A 7 -15.72 -2.55 8.76
C ARG A 7 -15.60 -3.94 8.15
N TYR A 8 -16.66 -4.42 7.49
CA TYR A 8 -16.65 -5.70 6.81
C TYR A 8 -15.93 -5.66 5.45
N LEU A 9 -16.21 -4.66 4.60
CA LEU A 9 -15.69 -4.61 3.24
C LEU A 9 -14.26 -4.10 3.14
N PHE A 10 -13.87 -3.16 3.99
CA PHE A 10 -12.58 -2.50 3.87
C PHE A 10 -11.38 -3.45 4.01
N PRO A 11 -11.38 -4.43 4.94
CA PRO A 11 -10.34 -5.46 4.98
C PRO A 11 -10.26 -6.30 3.69
N LEU A 12 -11.40 -6.60 3.07
CA LEU A 12 -11.43 -7.33 1.79
C LEU A 12 -10.82 -6.49 0.66
N CYS A 13 -11.09 -5.18 0.65
CA CYS A 13 -10.46 -4.28 -0.31
C CYS A 13 -8.93 -4.23 -0.13
N LEU A 14 -8.44 -4.20 1.11
CA LEU A 14 -7.01 -4.24 1.40
C LEU A 14 -6.37 -5.57 0.97
N ALA A 15 -7.04 -6.70 1.22
CA ALA A 15 -6.56 -8.01 0.80
C ALA A 15 -6.48 -8.12 -0.73
N GLN A 16 -7.54 -7.72 -1.44
CA GLN A 16 -7.54 -7.70 -2.91
C GLN A 16 -6.43 -6.82 -3.48
N TRP A 17 -6.24 -5.63 -2.90
CA TRP A 17 -5.16 -4.72 -3.31
C TRP A 17 -3.78 -5.35 -3.12
N HIS A 18 -3.55 -6.01 -1.98
CA HIS A 18 -2.29 -6.70 -1.70
C HIS A 18 -2.00 -7.79 -2.74
N GLU A 19 -2.98 -8.64 -3.05
CA GLU A 19 -2.82 -9.68 -4.07
C GLU A 19 -2.52 -9.09 -5.46
N THR A 20 -3.27 -8.05 -5.87
CA THR A 20 -3.05 -7.36 -7.14
C THR A 20 -1.63 -6.80 -7.24
N VAL A 21 -1.19 -6.07 -6.21
CA VAL A 21 0.15 -5.48 -6.15
C VAL A 21 1.23 -6.56 -6.25
N LEU A 22 1.12 -7.64 -5.47
CA LEU A 22 2.12 -8.70 -5.46
C LEU A 22 2.14 -9.56 -6.73
N ALA A 23 1.02 -9.69 -7.44
CA ALA A 23 0.95 -10.36 -8.73
C ALA A 23 1.61 -9.56 -9.87
N GLY A 24 2.12 -8.36 -9.60
CA GLY A 24 2.69 -7.47 -10.60
C GLY A 24 1.65 -6.65 -11.37
N GLY A 25 0.39 -6.69 -10.94
CA GLY A 25 -0.67 -5.83 -11.42
C GLY A 25 -0.60 -4.47 -10.72
N TYR A 26 -0.70 -3.40 -11.49
CA TYR A 26 -0.81 -2.04 -10.96
C TYR A 26 -1.61 -1.17 -11.93
N GLY A 27 -2.48 -0.32 -11.39
CA GLY A 27 -3.23 0.68 -12.17
C GLY A 27 -4.55 0.18 -12.76
N ASP A 28 -5.20 -0.79 -12.10
CA ASP A 28 -6.60 -1.09 -12.41
C ASP A 28 -7.57 -0.08 -11.76
N HIS A 29 -8.83 -0.10 -12.22
CA HIS A 29 -9.85 0.83 -11.74
C HIS A 29 -10.17 0.67 -10.24
N PHE A 30 -9.99 -0.54 -9.71
CA PHE A 30 -10.23 -0.85 -8.31
C PHE A 30 -9.17 -0.20 -7.42
N GLU A 31 -7.90 -0.39 -7.75
CA GLU A 31 -6.77 0.18 -7.04
C GLU A 31 -6.83 1.71 -7.05
N GLU A 32 -7.06 2.34 -8.20
CA GLU A 32 -7.22 3.79 -8.27
C GLU A 32 -8.32 4.28 -7.33
N SER A 33 -9.44 3.56 -7.27
CA SER A 33 -10.58 3.91 -6.44
C SER A 33 -10.26 3.74 -4.95
N LEU A 34 -9.56 2.68 -4.57
CA LEU A 34 -9.10 2.44 -3.20
C LEU A 34 -8.10 3.51 -2.77
N MET A 35 -7.13 3.84 -3.62
CA MET A 35 -6.12 4.86 -3.32
C MET A 35 -6.75 6.24 -3.18
N LYS A 36 -7.68 6.61 -4.08
CA LYS A 36 -8.48 7.85 -3.95
C LYS A 36 -9.32 7.88 -2.66
N ALA A 37 -9.81 6.73 -2.20
CA ALA A 37 -10.51 6.64 -0.92
C ALA A 37 -9.57 6.86 0.27
N LEU A 38 -8.37 6.26 0.23
CA LEU A 38 -7.34 6.43 1.26
C LEU A 38 -6.84 7.88 1.35
N CYS A 39 -6.89 8.68 0.28
CA CYS A 39 -6.59 10.12 0.36
C CYS A 39 -7.55 10.90 1.27
N ARG A 40 -8.75 10.37 1.60
CA ARG A 40 -9.79 11.13 2.30
C ARG A 40 -9.57 11.11 3.82
N PRO A 41 -9.37 12.27 4.49
CA PRO A 41 -9.14 12.32 5.94
C PRO A 41 -10.28 11.67 6.75
N TYR A 42 -11.52 11.85 6.29
CA TYR A 42 -12.72 11.29 6.89
C TYR A 42 -12.65 9.77 7.05
N LEU A 43 -12.10 9.04 6.06
CA LEU A 43 -11.95 7.59 6.11
C LEU A 43 -11.11 7.18 7.34
N TRP A 44 -10.02 7.88 7.57
CA TRP A 44 -9.12 7.59 8.68
C TRP A 44 -9.69 8.06 10.01
N GLN A 45 -10.29 9.25 10.05
CA GLN A 45 -10.72 9.90 11.29
C GLN A 45 -12.00 9.27 11.85
N GLU A 46 -12.99 9.04 10.99
CA GLU A 46 -14.35 8.67 11.39
C GLU A 46 -14.63 7.17 11.24
N MET A 47 -13.99 6.50 10.28
CA MET A 47 -14.27 5.08 10.00
C MET A 47 -13.31 4.11 10.69
N MET A 48 -12.20 4.62 11.26
CA MET A 48 -11.18 3.83 11.94
C MET A 48 -10.83 4.44 13.29
N ASN A 49 -10.64 3.59 14.30
CA ASN A 49 -10.00 4.00 15.54
C ASN A 49 -8.47 4.10 15.38
N ALA A 50 -7.76 4.60 16.40
CA ALA A 50 -6.31 4.80 16.34
C ALA A 50 -5.52 3.51 16.04
N SER A 51 -5.91 2.39 16.65
CA SER A 51 -5.26 1.09 16.42
C SER A 51 -5.46 0.62 14.97
N GLN A 52 -6.69 0.71 14.46
CA GLN A 52 -7.02 0.33 13.08
C GLN A 52 -6.24 1.20 12.08
N ARG A 53 -6.18 2.51 12.30
CA ARG A 53 -5.37 3.42 11.46
C ARG A 53 -3.91 2.97 11.40
N GLN A 54 -3.32 2.61 12.54
CA GLN A 54 -1.94 2.15 12.59
C GLN A 54 -1.75 0.82 11.86
N GLN A 55 -2.64 -0.16 12.07
CA GLN A 55 -2.59 -1.47 11.41
C GLN A 55 -2.71 -1.34 9.89
N VAL A 56 -3.62 -0.50 9.40
CA VAL A 56 -3.80 -0.26 7.96
C VAL A 56 -2.56 0.39 7.36
N ARG A 57 -1.98 1.40 8.03
CA ARG A 57 -0.72 2.02 7.57
C ARG A 57 0.42 1.00 7.50
N GLN A 58 0.54 0.15 8.52
CA GLN A 58 1.56 -0.89 8.57
C GLN A 58 1.38 -1.88 7.41
N PHE A 59 0.14 -2.33 7.16
CA PHE A 59 -0.19 -3.23 6.07
C PHE A 59 0.15 -2.65 4.69
N LEU A 60 -0.18 -1.38 4.44
CA LEU A 60 0.16 -0.69 3.19
C LEU A 60 1.69 -0.62 2.99
N LEU A 61 2.44 -0.28 4.05
CA LEU A 61 3.90 -0.24 4.01
C LEU A 61 4.51 -1.63 3.76
N ASP A 62 4.03 -2.65 4.46
CA ASP A 62 4.56 -4.02 4.34
C ASP A 62 4.32 -4.59 2.95
N THR A 63 3.14 -4.35 2.38
CA THR A 63 2.82 -4.75 1.01
C THR A 63 3.73 -4.07 -0.02
N ALA A 64 3.96 -2.75 0.12
CA ALA A 64 4.84 -2.03 -0.78
C ALA A 64 6.29 -2.50 -0.71
N LEU A 65 6.81 -2.72 0.50
CA LEU A 65 8.15 -3.25 0.72
C LEU A 65 8.27 -4.68 0.17
N GLN A 66 7.27 -5.52 0.38
CA GLN A 66 7.24 -6.87 -0.19
C GLN A 66 7.20 -6.83 -1.73
N ARG A 67 6.49 -5.88 -2.33
CA ARG A 67 6.49 -5.71 -3.79
C ARG A 67 7.86 -5.36 -4.34
N MET A 68 8.53 -4.37 -3.74
CA MET A 68 9.91 -4.01 -4.09
C MET A 68 10.83 -5.22 -3.93
N ASP A 69 10.64 -5.92 -2.81
CA ASP A 69 11.42 -7.10 -2.50
C ASP A 69 11.14 -8.26 -3.47
N ASN A 70 9.98 -8.33 -4.11
CA ASN A 70 9.65 -9.30 -5.16
C ASN A 70 10.21 -8.95 -6.54
N GLU A 71 10.73 -7.73 -6.76
CA GLU A 71 11.36 -7.35 -8.05
C GLU A 71 12.71 -8.05 -8.31
N ARG A 72 13.12 -8.96 -7.41
CA ARG A 72 14.32 -9.79 -7.61
C ARG A 72 14.21 -10.50 -8.97
N GLY A 73 15.18 -10.29 -9.84
CA GLY A 73 15.25 -10.95 -11.15
C GLY A 73 14.70 -10.16 -12.34
N PHE A 74 14.37 -8.86 -12.18
CA PHE A 74 14.05 -7.93 -13.29
C PHE A 74 12.82 -8.29 -14.14
N ASN A 75 11.95 -9.18 -13.66
CA ASN A 75 10.82 -9.68 -14.45
C ASN A 75 9.73 -8.63 -14.72
N ASN A 76 9.70 -7.52 -13.98
CA ASN A 76 8.67 -6.48 -14.14
C ASN A 76 9.19 -5.10 -13.69
N VAL A 77 10.20 -4.60 -14.40
CA VAL A 77 10.95 -3.38 -14.03
C VAL A 77 10.01 -2.17 -13.93
N LEU A 78 10.09 -1.43 -12.81
CA LEU A 78 9.41 -0.15 -12.50
C LEU A 78 7.96 -0.20 -11.96
N CYS A 79 7.29 -1.36 -11.89
CA CYS A 79 5.94 -1.41 -11.31
C CYS A 79 5.91 -1.01 -9.82
N TRP A 80 6.97 -1.31 -9.06
CA TRP A 80 7.14 -0.87 -7.68
C TRP A 80 7.12 0.66 -7.52
N LEU A 81 7.59 1.42 -8.50
CA LEU A 81 7.65 2.89 -8.45
C LEU A 81 6.26 3.50 -8.50
N ALA A 82 5.34 2.88 -9.24
CA ALA A 82 3.96 3.31 -9.32
C ALA A 82 3.25 3.13 -7.97
N VAL A 83 3.42 1.96 -7.32
CA VAL A 83 2.95 1.69 -5.95
C VAL A 83 3.50 2.70 -4.96
N PHE A 84 4.83 2.95 -5.03
CA PHE A 84 5.52 3.89 -4.16
C PHE A 84 4.94 5.31 -4.29
N ASN A 85 4.78 5.81 -5.52
CA ASN A 85 4.27 7.15 -5.79
C ASN A 85 2.83 7.32 -5.31
N THR A 86 1.97 6.34 -5.56
CA THR A 86 0.56 6.47 -5.18
C THR A 86 0.35 6.35 -3.68
N LEU A 87 1.10 5.48 -2.99
CA LEU A 87 1.08 5.45 -1.52
C LEU A 87 1.64 6.74 -0.91
N GLY A 88 2.63 7.34 -1.56
CA GLY A 88 3.14 8.66 -1.22
C GLY A 88 2.10 9.77 -1.29
N GLY A 89 1.18 9.69 -2.25
CA GLY A 89 0.06 10.62 -2.40
C GLY A 89 -1.17 10.29 -1.54
N ALA A 90 -1.41 9.01 -1.25
CA ALA A 90 -2.61 8.55 -0.55
C ALA A 90 -2.55 8.71 0.97
N ALA A 91 -1.36 8.70 1.55
CA ALA A 91 -1.16 8.89 2.98
C ALA A 91 0.22 9.51 3.25
N PRO A 92 0.46 10.15 4.40
CA PRO A 92 1.78 10.67 4.77
C PRO A 92 2.74 9.52 5.16
N LEU A 93 2.82 8.50 4.30
CA LEU A 93 3.59 7.27 4.48
C LEU A 93 4.93 7.33 3.77
N ILE A 94 5.15 8.30 2.87
CA ILE A 94 6.37 8.39 2.05
C ILE A 94 7.64 8.36 2.89
N HIS A 95 7.68 9.10 4.00
CA HIS A 95 8.85 9.14 4.88
C HIS A 95 9.09 7.79 5.55
N SER A 96 8.03 7.17 6.07
CA SER A 96 8.10 5.85 6.71
C SER A 96 8.49 4.76 5.71
N LEU A 97 7.97 4.82 4.49
CA LEU A 97 8.27 3.89 3.41
C LEU A 97 9.74 4.01 3.00
N TRP A 98 10.21 5.25 2.76
CA TRP A 98 11.60 5.53 2.41
C TRP A 98 12.58 5.05 3.49
N SER A 99 12.32 5.41 4.76
CA SER A 99 13.17 5.03 5.88
C SER A 99 13.25 3.51 6.07
N ARG A 100 12.11 2.81 6.01
CA ARG A 100 12.06 1.35 6.16
C ARG A 100 12.71 0.64 4.98
N TRP A 101 12.52 1.14 3.77
CA TRP A 101 13.12 0.58 2.57
C TRP A 101 14.65 0.62 2.63
N TRP A 102 15.24 1.77 2.99
CA TRP A 102 16.70 1.87 3.15
C TRP A 102 17.28 0.97 4.24
N ALA A 103 16.48 0.64 5.26
CA ALA A 103 16.85 -0.26 6.34
C ALA A 103 16.76 -1.75 5.98
N LEU A 104 16.15 -2.11 4.84
CA LEU A 104 16.14 -3.50 4.38
C LEU A 104 17.54 -3.94 3.95
N ASP A 105 17.85 -5.22 4.15
CA ASP A 105 19.05 -5.88 3.63
C ASP A 105 18.63 -7.06 2.75
N THR A 106 17.84 -6.75 1.72
CA THR A 106 17.34 -7.75 0.77
C THR A 106 17.83 -7.44 -0.63
N PRO A 107 17.98 -8.46 -1.51
CA PRO A 107 18.37 -8.24 -2.91
C PRO A 107 17.43 -7.29 -3.65
N GLY A 108 16.13 -7.29 -3.33
CA GLY A 108 15.16 -6.39 -3.97
C GLY A 108 15.46 -4.91 -3.70
N LYS A 109 16.02 -4.56 -2.53
CA LYS A 109 16.50 -3.19 -2.29
C LYS A 109 17.56 -2.77 -3.31
N ALA A 110 18.54 -3.63 -3.61
CA ALA A 110 19.59 -3.29 -4.57
C ALA A 110 19.06 -3.16 -6.01
N VAL A 111 17.97 -3.86 -6.35
CA VAL A 111 17.34 -3.79 -7.67
C VAL A 111 16.43 -2.56 -7.82
N CYS A 112 15.82 -2.11 -6.72
CA CYS A 112 14.95 -0.93 -6.70
C CYS A 112 15.68 0.39 -6.36
N ALA A 113 16.95 0.35 -5.91
CA ALA A 113 17.72 1.51 -5.46
C ALA A 113 18.34 2.33 -6.60
#